data_AF-A0A950SGL1-F1
#
_entry.id   AF-A0A950SGL1-F1
#
_cell.length_a   1.000
_cell.length_b   1.000
_cell.length_c   1.000
_cell.angle_alpha   90.00
_cell.angle_beta   90.00
_cell.angle_gamma   90.00
#
_symmetry.space_group_name_H-M   'P 1'
#
loop_
_entity.id
_entity.type
_entity.pdbx_description
1 polymer ?
#
loop_
_entity_poly.entity_id
_entity_poly.type
_entity_poly.pdbx_seq_one_letter_code
_entity_poly.pdbx_strand_id
1 'polypeptide(L)'
;MALADTFQEIVDSLPDDWTDLELDLRIFDERRYIDAAVLLVVCYPQPYSKYDWHWRILVAHRFGHAAAVPAVHTALKLLDEAAIAGELAVREVRTGRAEVVPMWGRPESVRQEFRRMRAQ
;
A
#
# COMPACT_ATOMS: atom_id res chain seq x y z
N MET A 1 -9.01 -2.24 -18.94
CA MET A 1 -9.31 -3.19 -17.85
C MET A 1 -9.88 -2.38 -16.70
N ALA A 2 -10.78 -2.94 -15.90
CA ALA A 2 -11.29 -2.26 -14.72
C ALA A 2 -10.17 -2.09 -13.69
N LEU A 3 -10.25 -1.05 -12.85
CA LEU A 3 -9.25 -0.77 -11.82
C LEU A 3 -9.19 -1.90 -10.79
N ALA A 4 -10.34 -2.42 -10.37
CA ALA A 4 -10.43 -3.52 -9.41
C ALA A 4 -9.77 -4.80 -9.94
N ASP A 5 -10.04 -5.17 -11.20
CA ASP A 5 -9.44 -6.34 -11.85
C ASP A 5 -7.92 -6.19 -11.98
N THR A 6 -7.46 -4.99 -12.40
CA THR A 6 -6.03 -4.68 -12.50
C THR A 6 -5.33 -4.79 -11.14
N PHE A 7 -5.97 -4.32 -10.08
CA PHE A 7 -5.44 -4.45 -8.73
C PHE A 7 -5.37 -5.91 -8.27
N GLN A 8 -6.40 -6.71 -8.56
CA GLN A 8 -6.42 -8.13 -8.22
C GLN A 8 -5.28 -8.88 -8.92
N GLU A 9 -5.07 -8.64 -10.22
CA GLU A 9 -3.94 -9.22 -10.97
C GLU A 9 -2.58 -8.83 -10.37
N ILE A 10 -2.41 -7.56 -9.96
CA ILE A 10 -1.19 -7.12 -9.29
C ILE A 10 -0.99 -7.93 -8.00
N VAL A 11 -1.99 -8.01 -7.14
CA VAL A 11 -1.88 -8.72 -5.85
C VAL A 11 -1.61 -10.21 -6.05
N ASP A 12 -2.30 -10.85 -7.00
CA ASP A 12 -2.13 -12.28 -7.29
C ASP A 12 -0.75 -12.61 -7.88
N SER A 13 -0.05 -11.62 -8.44
CA SER A 13 1.31 -11.77 -8.94
C SER A 13 2.40 -11.65 -7.86
N LEU A 14 2.06 -11.17 -6.66
CA LEU A 14 3.03 -10.95 -5.58
C LEU A 14 3.38 -12.26 -4.84
N PRO A 15 4.62 -12.41 -4.35
CA PRO A 15 5.01 -13.57 -3.55
C PRO A 15 4.30 -13.56 -2.18
N ASP A 16 3.90 -14.73 -1.65
CA ASP A 16 3.07 -14.83 -0.42
C ASP A 16 3.64 -14.10 0.82
N ASP A 17 4.93 -13.83 0.86
CA ASP A 17 5.62 -13.16 1.97
C ASP A 17 5.72 -11.63 1.83
N TRP A 18 5.01 -11.02 0.87
CA TRP A 18 4.91 -9.56 0.77
C TRP A 18 4.18 -8.97 1.98
N THR A 19 4.60 -7.77 2.41
CA THR A 19 4.06 -7.07 3.59
C THR A 19 3.33 -5.80 3.22
N ASP A 20 3.96 -4.98 2.38
CA ASP A 20 3.49 -3.66 1.98
C ASP A 20 3.56 -3.51 0.46
N LEU A 21 2.53 -2.90 -0.11
CA LEU A 21 2.44 -2.52 -1.52
C LEU A 21 2.09 -1.02 -1.59
N GLU A 22 2.86 -0.26 -2.34
CA GLU A 22 2.57 1.14 -2.67
C GLU A 22 2.10 1.27 -4.11
N LEU A 23 0.92 1.85 -4.28
CA LEU A 23 0.30 2.11 -5.58
C LEU A 23 0.13 3.61 -5.78
N ASP A 24 0.36 4.09 -6.98
CA ASP A 24 -0.18 5.36 -7.43
C ASP A 24 -1.43 5.13 -8.28
N LEU A 25 -2.42 5.98 -8.09
CA LEU A 25 -3.66 6.04 -8.87
C LEU A 25 -3.81 7.41 -9.53
N ARG A 26 -4.12 7.42 -10.82
CA ARG A 26 -4.62 8.61 -11.52
C ARG A 26 -5.93 8.28 -12.23
N ILE A 27 -6.80 9.28 -12.33
CA ILE A 27 -8.03 9.21 -13.11
C ILE A 27 -7.86 10.03 -14.38
N PHE A 28 -8.53 9.67 -15.45
CA PHE A 28 -8.36 10.36 -16.74
C PHE A 28 -9.18 11.66 -16.84
N ASP A 29 -10.28 11.77 -16.09
CA ASP A 29 -11.09 12.98 -16.03
C ASP A 29 -10.95 13.67 -14.67
N GLU A 30 -10.06 14.66 -14.59
CA GLU A 30 -9.80 15.42 -13.37
C GLU A 30 -11.03 16.19 -12.84
N ARG A 31 -12.05 16.43 -13.66
CA ARG A 31 -13.29 17.07 -13.18
C ARG A 31 -14.04 16.19 -12.17
N ARG A 32 -13.77 14.87 -12.20
CA ARG A 32 -14.31 13.88 -11.27
C ARG A 32 -13.43 13.68 -10.03
N TYR A 33 -12.39 14.49 -9.83
CA TYR A 33 -11.43 14.31 -8.74
C TYR A 33 -12.11 14.24 -7.35
N ILE A 34 -13.06 15.13 -7.08
CA ILE A 34 -13.75 15.17 -5.79
C ILE A 34 -14.63 13.92 -5.60
N ASP A 35 -15.38 13.51 -6.63
CA ASP A 35 -16.18 12.28 -6.58
C ASP A 35 -15.28 11.05 -6.33
N ALA A 36 -14.17 10.96 -7.06
CA ALA A 36 -13.21 9.87 -6.89
C ALA A 36 -12.59 9.86 -5.48
N ALA A 37 -12.21 11.03 -4.96
CA ALA A 37 -11.66 11.15 -3.60
C ALA A 37 -12.64 10.69 -2.53
N VAL A 38 -13.94 10.97 -2.69
CA VAL A 38 -15.00 10.52 -1.77
C VAL A 38 -15.12 9.00 -1.78
N LEU A 39 -15.12 8.38 -2.97
CA LEU A 39 -15.22 6.92 -3.10
C LEU A 39 -13.99 6.20 -2.56
N LEU A 40 -12.80 6.80 -2.75
CA LEU A 40 -11.54 6.23 -2.28
C LEU A 40 -11.35 6.28 -0.77
N VAL A 41 -12.15 7.06 -0.01
CA VAL A 41 -11.94 7.29 1.43
C VAL A 41 -11.77 6.01 2.25
N VAL A 42 -12.40 4.91 1.81
CA VAL A 42 -12.33 3.57 2.43
C VAL A 42 -10.90 3.04 2.54
N CYS A 43 -9.99 3.45 1.64
CA CYS A 43 -8.60 3.03 1.63
C CYS A 43 -7.60 4.11 2.07
N TYR A 44 -8.09 5.23 2.64
CA TYR A 44 -7.26 6.35 3.11
C TYR A 44 -6.20 6.82 2.09
N PRO A 45 -6.61 7.19 0.86
CA PRO A 45 -5.69 7.62 -0.18
C PRO A 45 -4.97 8.90 0.25
N GLN A 46 -3.70 9.01 -0.08
CA GLN A 46 -2.89 10.18 0.20
C GLN A 46 -2.81 11.04 -1.07
N PRO A 47 -3.46 12.21 -1.10
CA PRO A 47 -3.48 13.04 -2.30
C PRO A 47 -2.11 13.66 -2.56
N TYR A 48 -1.69 13.66 -3.83
CA TYR A 48 -0.56 14.46 -4.27
C TYR A 48 -1.02 15.89 -4.60
N SER A 49 -0.19 16.88 -4.30
CA SER A 49 -0.53 18.29 -4.59
C SER A 49 -0.07 18.79 -5.96
N LYS A 50 0.97 18.18 -6.56
CA LYS A 50 1.58 18.62 -7.84
C LYS A 50 2.28 17.45 -8.57
N TYR A 51 1.54 16.44 -8.97
CA TYR A 51 2.07 15.29 -9.71
C TYR A 51 1.11 14.87 -10.81
N ASP A 52 1.64 14.18 -11.82
CA ASP A 52 0.85 13.49 -12.86
C ASP A 52 -0.04 12.37 -12.29
N TRP A 53 0.18 12.01 -11.03
CA TRP A 53 -0.58 11.05 -10.25
C TRP A 53 -1.36 11.77 -9.17
N HIS A 54 -2.57 11.27 -8.87
CA HIS A 54 -3.51 11.96 -8.00
C HIS A 54 -3.43 11.47 -6.55
N TRP A 55 -3.27 10.16 -6.35
CA TRP A 55 -3.22 9.56 -5.03
C TRP A 55 -2.14 8.49 -4.93
N ARG A 56 -1.51 8.43 -3.75
CA ARG A 56 -0.81 7.24 -3.26
C ARG A 56 -1.73 6.42 -2.39
N ILE A 57 -1.75 5.11 -2.61
CA ILE A 57 -2.50 4.13 -1.82
C ILE A 57 -1.50 3.15 -1.23
N LEU A 58 -1.53 3.02 0.10
CA LEU A 58 -0.73 2.04 0.83
C LEU A 58 -1.61 0.82 1.10
N VAL A 59 -1.08 -0.38 0.81
CA VAL A 59 -1.79 -1.65 0.97
C VAL A 59 -1.01 -2.57 1.89
N ALA A 60 -1.68 -3.12 2.90
CA ALA A 60 -1.15 -4.15 3.78
C ALA A 60 -1.67 -5.53 3.35
N HIS A 61 -0.79 -6.54 3.39
CA HIS A 61 -1.15 -7.91 3.06
C HIS A 61 -2.06 -8.54 4.14
N ARG A 62 -1.46 -9.06 5.22
CA ARG A 62 -2.16 -9.71 6.35
C ARG A 62 -2.06 -8.92 7.66
N PHE A 63 -1.04 -8.08 7.77
CA PHE A 63 -0.72 -7.25 8.93
C PHE A 63 -0.06 -5.96 8.44
N GLY A 64 -0.10 -4.90 9.25
CA GLY A 64 0.46 -3.59 8.90
C GLY A 64 -0.45 -2.44 9.32
N HIS A 65 -0.08 -1.22 8.94
CA HIS A 65 -0.82 0.00 9.28
C HIS A 65 -1.59 0.58 8.09
N ALA A 66 -1.45 -0.05 6.92
CA ALA A 66 -2.05 0.36 5.66
C ALA A 66 -3.43 -0.28 5.44
N ALA A 67 -4.12 0.11 4.36
CA ALA A 67 -5.44 -0.44 4.04
C ALA A 67 -5.32 -1.93 3.64
N ALA A 68 -6.25 -2.76 4.10
CA ALA A 68 -6.27 -4.17 3.71
C ALA A 68 -6.62 -4.34 2.23
N VAL A 69 -6.12 -5.40 1.59
CA VAL A 69 -6.41 -5.74 0.18
C VAL A 69 -7.91 -5.63 -0.17
N PRO A 70 -8.87 -6.18 0.61
CA PRO A 70 -10.28 -6.08 0.27
C PRO A 70 -10.84 -4.65 0.31
N ALA A 71 -10.30 -3.78 1.19
CA ALA A 71 -10.72 -2.39 1.29
C ALA A 71 -10.28 -1.58 0.07
N VAL A 72 -9.05 -1.80 -0.40
CA VAL A 72 -8.52 -1.19 -1.63
C VAL A 72 -9.29 -1.69 -2.85
N HIS A 73 -9.49 -3.01 -2.97
CA HIS A 73 -10.29 -3.58 -4.06
C HIS A 73 -11.71 -2.99 -4.10
N THR A 74 -12.37 -2.86 -2.94
CA THR A 74 -13.71 -2.27 -2.84
C THR A 74 -13.71 -0.80 -3.30
N ALA A 75 -12.73 -0.01 -2.85
CA ALA A 75 -12.62 1.39 -3.26
C ALA A 75 -12.43 1.55 -4.78
N LEU A 76 -11.59 0.70 -5.39
CA LEU A 76 -11.38 0.71 -6.85
C LEU A 76 -12.64 0.24 -7.60
N LYS A 77 -13.34 -0.77 -7.09
CA LYS A 77 -14.61 -1.23 -7.66
C LYS A 77 -15.68 -0.14 -7.64
N LEU A 78 -15.72 0.69 -6.59
CA LEU A 78 -16.64 1.84 -6.55
C LEU A 78 -16.32 2.87 -7.65
N LEU A 79 -15.04 3.08 -7.99
CA LEU A 79 -14.67 3.93 -9.13
C LEU A 79 -15.13 3.31 -10.46
N ASP A 80 -14.95 2.00 -10.63
CA ASP A 80 -15.39 1.27 -11.82
C ASP A 80 -16.92 1.36 -11.99
N GLU A 81 -17.69 1.12 -10.92
CA GLU A 81 -19.15 1.23 -10.89
C GLU A 81 -19.64 2.66 -11.16
N ALA A 82 -18.88 3.67 -10.74
CA ALA A 82 -19.14 5.09 -11.02
C ALA A 82 -18.64 5.55 -12.42
N ALA A 83 -18.13 4.62 -13.24
CA ALA A 83 -17.55 4.85 -14.55
C ALA A 83 -16.42 5.90 -14.54
N ILE A 84 -15.62 5.94 -13.47
CA ILE A 84 -14.44 6.80 -13.34
C ILE A 84 -13.22 6.00 -13.80
N ALA A 85 -12.84 6.20 -15.06
CA ALA A 85 -11.67 5.53 -15.64
C ALA A 85 -10.36 6.13 -15.11
N GLY A 86 -9.36 5.27 -14.96
CA GLY A 86 -8.02 5.63 -14.52
C GLY A 86 -7.02 4.52 -14.76
N GLU A 87 -5.85 4.65 -14.16
CA GLU A 87 -4.82 3.63 -14.18
C GLU A 87 -4.06 3.57 -12.86
N LEU A 88 -3.42 2.43 -12.62
CA LEU A 88 -2.60 2.14 -11.45
C LEU A 88 -1.14 1.98 -11.86
N ALA A 89 -0.23 2.41 -11.00
CA ALA A 89 1.18 2.08 -11.10
C ALA A 89 1.71 1.54 -9.77
N VAL A 90 2.37 0.38 -9.83
CA VAL A 90 3.12 -0.16 -8.69
C VAL A 90 4.36 0.69 -8.48
N ARG A 91 4.57 1.17 -7.26
CA ARG A 91 5.74 1.98 -6.87
C ARG A 91 6.75 1.20 -6.06
N GLU A 92 6.26 0.46 -5.08
CA GLU A 92 7.10 -0.33 -4.19
C GLU A 92 6.34 -1.60 -3.76
N VAL A 93 7.06 -2.70 -3.66
CA VAL A 93 6.60 -3.92 -2.99
C VAL A 93 7.68 -4.30 -2.00
N ARG A 94 7.30 -4.44 -0.73
CA ARG A 94 8.18 -4.96 0.31
C ARG A 94 7.90 -6.43 0.53
N THR A 95 8.97 -7.21 0.47
CA THR A 95 8.95 -8.65 0.69
C THR A 95 9.90 -9.03 1.82
N GLY A 96 9.64 -10.20 2.40
CA GLY A 96 10.44 -10.75 3.49
C GLY A 96 10.07 -10.17 4.86
N ARG A 97 10.41 -10.94 5.89
CA ARG A 97 10.29 -10.51 7.28
C ARG A 97 11.63 -9.92 7.71
N ALA A 98 11.67 -8.61 7.93
CA ALA A 98 12.78 -8.01 8.65
C ALA A 98 12.77 -8.55 10.08
N GLU A 99 13.93 -8.97 10.56
CA GLU A 99 14.05 -9.45 11.92
C GLU A 99 13.71 -8.33 12.91
N VAL A 100 12.71 -8.57 13.77
CA VAL A 100 12.39 -7.68 14.87
C VAL A 100 13.31 -8.03 16.04
N VAL A 101 14.20 -7.09 16.40
CA VAL A 101 15.03 -7.21 17.60
C VAL A 101 14.43 -6.31 18.70
N PRO A 102 13.60 -6.85 19.62
CA PRO A 102 12.93 -6.05 20.63
C PRO A 102 13.92 -5.61 21.74
N MET A 103 14.66 -4.54 21.46
CA MET A 103 15.63 -3.93 22.39
C MET A 103 15.03 -2.85 23.29
N TRP A 104 13.74 -2.57 23.14
CA TRP A 104 13.00 -1.65 24.00
C TRP A 104 12.98 -2.19 25.44
N GLY A 105 13.33 -1.35 26.41
CA GLY A 105 13.43 -1.73 27.83
C GLY A 105 14.60 -2.66 28.19
N ARG A 106 15.44 -3.09 27.23
CA ARG A 106 16.62 -3.92 27.52
C ARG A 106 17.79 -3.06 28.02
N PRO A 107 18.52 -3.49 29.07
CA PRO A 107 19.73 -2.82 29.54
C PRO A 107 20.82 -2.75 28.47
N GLU A 108 21.73 -1.79 28.59
CA GLU A 108 22.83 -1.59 27.63
C GLU A 108 23.77 -2.80 27.56
N SER A 109 23.96 -3.55 28.65
CA SER A 109 24.75 -4.79 28.67
C SER A 109 24.21 -5.84 27.69
N VAL A 110 22.89 -6.02 27.64
CA VAL A 110 22.21 -6.95 26.71
C VAL A 110 22.42 -6.50 25.26
N ARG A 111 22.35 -5.19 25.00
CA ARG A 111 22.58 -4.63 23.65
C ARG A 111 24.03 -4.80 23.20
N GLN A 112 24.99 -4.73 24.11
CA GLN A 112 26.42 -4.94 23.81
C GLN A 112 26.72 -6.42 23.54
N GLU A 113 26.18 -7.32 24.36
CA GLU A 113 26.35 -8.77 24.16
C GLU A 113 25.70 -9.23 22.85
N PHE A 114 24.50 -8.74 22.54
CA PHE A 114 23.83 -9.00 21.27
C PHE A 114 24.66 -8.55 20.06
N ARG A 115 25.26 -7.34 20.11
CA ARG A 115 26.18 -6.86 19.06
C ARG A 115 27.41 -7.75 18.94
N ARG A 116 27.98 -8.21 20.05
CA ARG A 116 29.15 -9.09 20.07
C ARG A 116 28.86 -10.44 19.41
N MET A 117 27.71 -11.05 19.73
CA MET A 117 27.32 -12.35 19.18
C MET A 117 27.09 -12.30 17.66
N ARG A 118 26.64 -11.17 17.11
CA ARG A 118 26.39 -11.00 15.67
C ARG A 118 27.58 -10.61 14.83
N ALA A 119 28.67 -10.21 15.47
CA ALA A 119 29.91 -9.87 14.79
C ALA A 119 30.80 -11.11 14.52
N GLN A 120 30.34 -12.31 14.91
CA GLN A 120 30.94 -13.61 14.60
C GLN A 120 30.20 -14.27 13.44
#